data_AF-A0A9D7WNP6-F1
#
_entry.id   AF-A0A9D7WNP6-F1
#
_cell.length_a   1.000
_cell.length_b   1.000
_cell.length_c   1.000
_cell.angle_alpha   90.00
_cell.angle_beta   90.00
_cell.angle_gamma   90.00
#
_symmetry.space_group_name_H-M   'P 1'
#
loop_
_entity.id
_entity.type
_entity.pdbx_description
1 polymer ?
#
loop_
_entity_poly.entity_id
_entity_poly.type
_entity_poly.pdbx_seq_one_letter_code
_entity_poly.pdbx_strand_id
1 'polypeptide(L)'
;DNHVDPKKWNKLINDKNTLVLDSRKPFEYNVGTFKRSVNPDVANFREFPKYLNKLKKTKPIAMFCTGGIRCEKASVFLEKKGFKNVYQLKGGILNYLKNIKKKESLWNGECFVFDNRISVKHGLVTGTYSMCSGCRKPVSPKDKKSKKYEEGVSCVNCHDNLTQTQKERFRMRQKQINLAKKSGSKHIFQKEFK
;
A
#
# COMPACT_ATOMS: atom_id res chain seq x y z
N ASP A 1 18.57 19.55 -2.35
CA ASP A 1 17.92 18.28 -2.71
C ASP A 1 17.19 17.74 -1.48
N ASN A 2 15.88 17.50 -1.60
CA ASN A 2 15.01 17.07 -0.49
C ASN A 2 14.87 15.54 -0.41
N HIS A 3 15.59 14.80 -1.25
CA HIS A 3 15.64 13.34 -1.23
C HIS A 3 16.55 12.81 -0.11
N VAL A 4 16.01 11.92 0.72
CA VAL A 4 16.72 11.31 1.84
C VAL A 4 17.02 9.85 1.52
N ASP A 5 18.30 9.49 1.52
CA ASP A 5 18.74 8.12 1.34
C ASP A 5 18.19 7.18 2.42
N PRO A 6 17.88 5.91 2.08
CA PRO A 6 17.38 4.93 3.05
C PRO A 6 18.22 4.82 4.33
N LYS A 7 19.56 4.94 4.22
CA LYS A 7 20.47 4.87 5.37
C LYS A 7 20.31 6.04 6.34
N LYS A 8 19.88 7.22 5.85
CA LYS A 8 19.62 8.42 6.65
C LYS A 8 18.14 8.53 7.07
N TRP A 9 17.25 7.83 6.37
CA TRP A 9 15.79 7.88 6.58
C TRP A 9 15.39 7.56 8.02
N ASN A 10 15.93 6.49 8.60
CA ASN A 10 15.59 6.07 9.96
C ASN A 10 15.88 7.16 11.00
N LYS A 11 16.99 7.90 10.84
CA LYS A 11 17.35 9.01 11.74
C LYS A 11 16.30 10.12 11.67
N LEU A 12 15.88 10.49 10.46
CA LEU A 12 14.87 11.53 10.24
C LEU A 12 13.52 11.15 10.86
N ILE A 13 13.02 9.94 10.61
CA ILE A 13 11.69 9.54 11.08
C ILE A 13 11.65 9.17 12.58
N ASN A 14 12.80 8.94 13.20
CA ASN A 14 12.89 8.75 14.65
C ASN A 14 12.78 10.06 15.44
N ASP A 15 13.06 11.21 14.82
CA ASP A 15 12.83 12.51 15.44
C ASP A 15 11.34 12.67 15.81
N LYS A 16 11.05 13.03 17.06
CA LYS A 16 9.69 13.26 17.56
C LYS A 16 9.03 14.51 16.95
N ASN A 17 9.83 15.46 16.48
CA ASN A 17 9.36 16.71 15.89
C ASN A 17 9.02 16.58 14.40
N THR A 18 9.49 15.51 13.75
CA THR A 18 9.23 15.26 12.32
C THR A 18 7.88 14.57 12.13
N LEU A 19 7.02 15.16 11.30
CA LEU A 19 5.79 14.53 10.82
C LEU A 19 6.15 13.50 9.75
N VAL A 20 5.89 12.24 10.03
CA VAL A 20 6.12 11.14 9.08
C VAL A 20 4.81 10.85 8.36
N LEU A 21 4.76 11.09 7.05
CA LEU A 21 3.52 11.08 6.26
C LEU A 21 3.54 9.94 5.23
N ASP A 22 2.58 9.04 5.35
CA ASP A 22 2.32 8.02 4.35
C ASP A 22 1.41 8.59 3.27
N SER A 23 1.97 8.86 2.10
CA SER A 23 1.21 9.42 0.96
C SER A 23 0.42 8.37 0.17
N ARG A 24 0.32 7.14 0.69
CA ARG A 24 -0.40 6.04 0.05
C ARG A 24 -1.88 5.98 0.43
N LYS A 25 -2.65 5.15 -0.28
CA LYS A 25 -4.06 4.92 0.04
C LYS A 25 -4.22 4.14 1.36
N PRO A 26 -5.38 4.22 2.03
CA PRO A 26 -5.60 3.55 3.32
C PRO A 26 -5.34 2.05 3.28
N PHE A 27 -5.75 1.36 2.21
CA PHE A 27 -5.51 -0.07 2.09
C PHE A 27 -4.01 -0.41 1.97
N GLU A 28 -3.19 0.46 1.38
CA GLU A 28 -1.74 0.26 1.26
C GLU A 28 -1.06 0.43 2.63
N TYR A 29 -1.55 1.40 3.42
CA TYR A 29 -1.12 1.63 4.80
C TYR A 29 -1.42 0.43 5.70
N ASN A 30 -2.62 -0.17 5.56
CA ASN A 30 -3.03 -1.33 6.36
C ASN A 30 -2.19 -2.59 6.09
N VAL A 31 -1.63 -2.75 4.89
CA VAL A 31 -0.73 -3.87 4.57
C VAL A 31 0.61 -3.75 5.32
N GLY A 32 1.06 -2.52 5.52
CA GLY A 32 2.28 -2.21 6.24
C GLY A 32 2.67 -0.75 6.06
N THR A 33 3.38 -0.18 7.02
CA THR A 33 3.81 1.22 7.01
C THR A 33 5.04 1.45 7.89
N PHE A 34 5.59 2.66 7.89
CA PHE A 34 6.66 3.04 8.83
C PHE A 34 6.10 3.30 10.24
N LYS A 35 6.89 2.95 11.25
CA LYS A 35 6.58 3.29 12.65
C LYS A 35 6.32 4.79 12.79
N ARG A 36 5.27 5.16 13.54
CA ARG A 36 4.80 6.55 13.78
C ARG A 36 4.30 7.32 12.56
N SER A 37 4.22 6.71 11.37
CA SER A 37 3.68 7.41 10.22
C SER A 37 2.18 7.65 10.35
N VAL A 38 1.72 8.77 9.82
CA VAL A 38 0.30 9.12 9.71
C VAL A 38 -0.14 8.85 8.28
N ASN A 39 -1.25 8.14 8.11
CA ASN A 39 -1.98 8.11 6.85
C ASN A 39 -3.10 9.16 6.87
N PRO A 40 -3.19 10.04 5.87
CA PRO A 40 -4.26 11.03 5.76
C PRO A 40 -5.68 10.49 5.58
N ASP A 41 -5.83 9.18 5.48
CA ASP A 41 -7.07 8.48 5.16
C ASP A 41 -7.75 8.98 3.86
N VAL A 42 -6.92 9.26 2.85
CA VAL A 42 -7.37 9.81 1.57
C VAL A 42 -7.55 8.71 0.53
N ALA A 43 -8.79 8.52 0.08
CA ALA A 43 -9.13 7.50 -0.92
C ALA A 43 -8.57 7.83 -2.31
N ASN A 44 -8.51 9.12 -2.70
CA ASN A 44 -8.03 9.56 -4.00
C ASN A 44 -6.89 10.57 -3.88
N PHE A 45 -5.76 10.34 -4.58
CA PHE A 45 -4.61 11.23 -4.49
C PHE A 45 -4.92 12.69 -4.87
N ARG A 46 -5.96 12.95 -5.67
CA ARG A 46 -6.46 14.30 -5.97
C ARG A 46 -6.95 15.08 -4.75
N GLU A 47 -7.34 14.39 -3.68
CA GLU A 47 -7.80 14.99 -2.42
C GLU A 47 -6.64 15.21 -1.43
N PHE A 48 -5.46 14.65 -1.71
CA PHE A 48 -4.27 14.79 -0.87
C PHE A 48 -3.91 16.26 -0.57
N PRO A 49 -4.00 17.21 -1.55
CA PRO A 49 -3.83 18.64 -1.28
C PRO A 49 -4.75 19.21 -0.18
N LYS A 50 -5.99 18.70 -0.04
CA LYS A 50 -6.92 19.15 1.01
C LYS A 50 -6.39 18.83 2.40
N TYR A 51 -5.76 17.67 2.57
CA TYR A 51 -5.09 17.31 3.82
C TYR A 51 -3.85 18.17 4.04
N LEU A 52 -2.99 18.31 3.02
CA LEU A 52 -1.75 19.08 3.11
C LEU A 52 -1.98 20.55 3.49
N ASN A 53 -3.07 21.16 3.03
CA ASN A 53 -3.46 22.53 3.40
C ASN A 53 -3.75 22.72 4.90
N LYS A 54 -4.04 21.65 5.65
CA LYS A 54 -4.30 21.70 7.09
C LYS A 54 -3.02 21.63 7.93
N LEU A 55 -1.88 21.34 7.31
CA LEU A 55 -0.61 21.16 8.01
C LEU A 55 -0.02 22.50 8.45
N LYS A 56 0.59 22.51 9.64
CA LYS A 56 1.35 23.66 10.14
C LYS A 56 2.76 23.66 9.55
N LYS A 57 3.23 24.82 9.09
CA LYS A 57 4.56 25.00 8.47
C LYS A 57 5.74 24.89 9.45
N THR A 58 5.48 24.73 10.74
CA THR A 58 6.49 24.75 11.80
C THR A 58 7.24 23.43 11.98
N LYS A 59 6.68 22.31 11.48
CA LYS A 59 7.28 20.98 11.64
C LYS A 59 7.92 20.49 10.34
N PRO A 60 9.09 19.82 10.41
CA PRO A 60 9.60 19.03 9.29
C PRO A 60 8.60 17.95 8.86
N ILE A 61 8.49 17.72 7.56
CA ILE A 61 7.63 16.69 6.98
C ILE A 61 8.52 15.69 6.25
N ALA A 62 8.44 14.41 6.63
CA ALA A 62 9.11 13.30 5.95
C ALA A 62 8.05 12.43 5.27
N MET A 63 8.02 12.43 3.94
CA MET A 63 7.02 11.72 3.14
C MET A 63 7.59 10.48 2.47
N PHE A 64 6.76 9.45 2.32
CA PHE A 64 7.10 8.27 1.55
C PHE A 64 5.89 7.71 0.81
N CYS A 65 6.17 6.93 -0.24
CA CYS A 65 5.24 6.04 -0.91
C CYS A 65 6.01 4.84 -1.47
N THR A 66 5.34 3.96 -2.22
CA THR A 66 5.94 2.72 -2.75
C THR A 66 7.24 2.99 -3.54
N GLY A 67 7.21 3.90 -4.52
CA GLY A 67 8.35 4.18 -5.41
C GLY A 67 8.76 5.65 -5.56
N GLY A 68 8.21 6.56 -4.75
CA GLY A 68 8.59 7.99 -4.74
C GLY A 68 7.64 8.94 -5.49
N ILE A 69 6.99 8.52 -6.58
CA ILE A 69 6.24 9.43 -7.48
C ILE A 69 5.14 10.28 -6.82
N ARG A 70 4.44 9.76 -5.80
CA ARG A 70 3.42 10.54 -5.06
C ARG A 70 4.06 11.61 -4.18
N CYS A 71 5.24 11.32 -3.64
CA CYS A 71 6.02 12.27 -2.86
C CYS A 71 6.51 13.41 -3.74
N GLU A 72 6.97 13.14 -4.96
CA GLU A 72 7.40 14.19 -5.90
C GLU A 72 6.29 15.21 -6.17
N LYS A 73 5.05 14.73 -6.36
CA LYS A 73 3.91 15.62 -6.59
C LYS A 73 3.53 16.39 -5.33
N ALA A 74 3.62 15.75 -4.16
CA ALA A 74 3.28 16.36 -2.88
C ALA A 74 4.34 17.38 -2.42
N SER A 75 5.63 17.15 -2.68
CA SER A 75 6.71 18.05 -2.32
C SER A 75 6.58 19.37 -3.07
N VAL A 76 6.40 19.34 -4.39
CA VAL A 76 6.16 20.53 -5.21
C VAL A 76 4.95 21.33 -4.71
N PHE A 77 3.88 20.65 -4.30
CA PHE A 77 2.70 21.33 -3.73
C PHE A 77 3.02 22.03 -2.40
N LEU A 78 3.71 21.36 -1.48
CA LEU A 78 4.08 21.91 -0.17
C LEU A 78 5.08 23.06 -0.30
N GLU A 79 6.06 22.95 -1.21
CA GLU A 79 7.04 24.00 -1.50
C GLU A 79 6.36 25.26 -2.02
N LYS A 80 5.41 25.14 -2.96
CA LYS A 80 4.58 26.27 -3.43
C LYS A 80 3.74 26.91 -2.32
N LYS A 81 3.40 26.17 -1.28
CA LYS A 81 2.71 26.68 -0.08
C LYS A 81 3.67 27.30 0.94
N GLY A 82 4.98 27.31 0.68
CA GLY A 82 6.00 27.92 1.53
C GLY A 82 6.47 27.03 2.68
N PHE A 83 6.29 25.71 2.59
CA PHE A 83 6.96 24.78 3.52
C PHE A 83 8.45 24.70 3.17
N LYS A 84 9.33 24.89 4.16
CA LYS A 84 10.78 24.87 3.96
C LYS A 84 11.41 23.50 4.20
N ASN A 85 10.85 22.71 5.13
CA ASN A 85 11.43 21.46 5.61
C ASN A 85 10.59 20.26 5.14
N VAL A 86 10.62 19.98 3.84
CA VAL A 86 9.90 18.86 3.22
C VAL A 86 10.93 17.87 2.71
N TYR A 87 10.86 16.63 3.17
CA TYR A 87 11.78 15.56 2.83
C TYR A 87 11.03 14.38 2.25
N GLN A 88 11.64 13.66 1.32
CA GLN A 88 11.06 12.47 0.73
C GLN A 88 12.04 11.30 0.67
N LEU A 89 11.55 10.08 0.90
CA LEU A 89 12.35 8.87 0.83
C LEU A 89 12.80 8.61 -0.62
N LYS A 90 14.11 8.68 -0.86
CA LYS A 90 14.69 8.45 -2.18
C LYS A 90 14.38 7.04 -2.68
N GLY A 91 13.67 6.93 -3.81
CA GLY A 91 13.23 5.65 -4.40
C GLY A 91 12.12 4.94 -3.61
N GLY A 92 11.51 5.60 -2.62
CA GLY A 92 10.39 5.08 -1.85
C GLY A 92 10.69 3.83 -1.00
N ILE A 93 9.61 3.18 -0.57
CA ILE A 93 9.66 2.00 0.30
C ILE A 93 10.44 0.87 -0.37
N LEU A 94 10.32 0.68 -1.68
CA LEU A 94 11.03 -0.40 -2.39
C LEU A 94 12.55 -0.24 -2.27
N ASN A 95 13.07 0.98 -2.47
CA ASN A 95 14.49 1.24 -2.30
C ASN A 95 14.94 1.03 -0.85
N TYR A 96 14.09 1.41 0.12
CA TYR A 96 14.37 1.19 1.52
C TYR A 96 14.43 -0.30 1.90
N LEU A 97 13.43 -1.11 1.49
CA LEU A 97 13.37 -2.55 1.77
C LEU A 97 14.48 -3.35 1.09
N LYS A 98 15.04 -2.83 -0.01
CA LYS A 98 16.20 -3.41 -0.68
C LYS A 98 17.51 -3.17 0.08
N ASN A 99 17.70 -1.97 0.64
CA ASN A 99 18.99 -1.53 1.15
C ASN A 99 19.15 -1.60 2.67
N ILE A 100 18.06 -1.62 3.42
CA ILE A 100 18.09 -1.62 4.90
C ILE A 100 17.83 -3.03 5.42
N LYS A 101 18.73 -3.51 6.28
CA LYS A 101 18.60 -4.81 6.94
C LYS A 101 17.34 -4.84 7.82
N LYS A 102 16.63 -5.97 7.81
CA LYS A 102 15.39 -6.14 8.59
C LYS A 102 15.54 -5.79 10.08
N LYS A 103 16.69 -6.13 10.69
CA LYS A 103 16.99 -5.84 12.12
C LYS A 103 17.07 -4.34 12.42
N GLU A 104 17.45 -3.52 11.45
CA GLU A 104 17.58 -2.06 11.59
C GLU A 104 16.35 -1.32 11.06
N SER A 105 15.33 -2.06 10.60
CA SER A 105 14.22 -1.49 9.87
C SER A 105 13.14 -0.92 10.79
N LEU A 106 12.60 0.24 10.42
CA LEU A 106 11.42 0.85 11.04
C LEU A 106 10.13 0.56 10.25
N TRP A 107 10.21 -0.30 9.23
CA TRP A 107 9.07 -0.73 8.44
C TRP A 107 8.33 -1.89 9.13
N ASN A 108 7.02 -1.76 9.26
CA ASN A 108 6.14 -2.77 9.86
C ASN A 108 5.20 -3.34 8.79
N GLY A 109 5.06 -4.67 8.74
CA GLY A 109 4.19 -5.35 7.77
C GLY A 109 4.85 -5.55 6.41
N GLU A 110 4.05 -5.57 5.35
CA GLU A 110 4.50 -5.78 3.96
C GLU A 110 4.23 -4.53 3.11
N CYS A 111 4.94 -4.36 2.00
CA CYS A 111 4.73 -3.23 1.11
C CYS A 111 3.82 -3.63 -0.05
N PHE A 112 2.64 -3.02 -0.15
CA PHE A 112 1.75 -3.22 -1.29
C PHE A 112 2.38 -2.76 -2.61
N VAL A 113 2.29 -3.59 -3.64
CA VAL A 113 2.75 -3.31 -5.02
C VAL A 113 1.63 -3.55 -6.02
N PHE A 114 1.62 -2.76 -7.10
CA PHE A 114 0.57 -2.78 -8.13
C PHE A 114 0.89 -3.78 -9.25
N ASP A 115 1.37 -4.96 -8.89
CA ASP A 115 1.67 -6.07 -9.80
C ASP A 115 1.24 -7.40 -9.18
N ASN A 116 1.51 -8.51 -9.88
CA ASN A 116 1.12 -9.87 -9.48
C ASN A 116 1.56 -10.30 -8.09
N ARG A 117 2.62 -9.71 -7.55
CA ARG A 117 3.12 -10.07 -6.23
C ARG A 117 2.19 -9.60 -5.12
N ILE A 118 1.34 -8.59 -5.39
CA ILE A 118 0.41 -7.91 -4.47
C ILE A 118 1.12 -7.16 -3.33
N SER A 119 2.14 -7.76 -2.75
CA SER A 119 2.94 -7.24 -1.66
C SER A 119 4.37 -7.78 -1.74
N VAL A 120 5.31 -7.06 -1.14
CA VAL A 120 6.72 -7.48 -0.99
C VAL A 120 7.21 -7.24 0.44
N LYS A 121 8.18 -8.06 0.87
CA LYS A 121 8.87 -7.94 2.16
C LYS A 121 10.27 -7.35 1.98
N HIS A 122 11.05 -7.28 3.07
CA HIS A 122 12.49 -6.98 3.02
C HIS A 122 13.22 -7.87 2.01
N GLY A 123 14.18 -7.30 1.29
CA GLY A 123 14.84 -7.96 0.17
C GLY A 123 13.99 -8.04 -1.11
N LEU A 124 12.82 -7.38 -1.14
CA LEU A 124 11.88 -7.38 -2.26
C LEU A 124 11.32 -8.76 -2.63
N VAL A 125 11.38 -9.70 -1.68
CA VAL A 125 10.77 -11.02 -1.85
C VAL A 125 9.25 -10.90 -1.82
N THR A 126 8.57 -11.77 -2.57
CA THR A 126 7.11 -11.79 -2.63
C THR A 126 6.50 -11.95 -1.23
N GLY A 127 5.46 -11.16 -0.97
CA GLY A 127 4.73 -11.13 0.28
C GLY A 127 3.72 -12.27 0.44
N THR A 128 2.89 -12.17 1.47
CA THR A 128 1.87 -13.18 1.82
C THR A 128 0.45 -12.75 1.51
N TYR A 129 0.25 -11.48 1.15
CA TYR A 129 -1.08 -10.99 0.78
C TYR A 129 -1.50 -11.54 -0.57
N SER A 130 -2.79 -11.83 -0.68
CA SER A 130 -3.46 -12.13 -1.95
C SER A 130 -4.49 -11.05 -2.26
N MET A 131 -4.87 -10.92 -3.53
CA MET A 131 -5.91 -9.98 -3.94
C MET A 131 -7.32 -10.58 -3.73
N CYS A 132 -8.25 -9.83 -3.14
CA CYS A 132 -9.66 -10.20 -3.15
C CYS A 132 -10.25 -10.01 -4.55
N SER A 133 -10.80 -11.06 -5.15
CA SER A 133 -11.43 -10.99 -6.47
C SER A 133 -12.76 -10.23 -6.48
N GLY A 134 -13.37 -10.00 -5.30
CA GLY A 134 -14.60 -9.22 -5.16
C GLY A 134 -14.36 -7.71 -5.15
N CYS A 135 -13.43 -7.24 -4.30
CA CYS A 135 -13.21 -5.81 -4.08
C CYS A 135 -11.83 -5.28 -4.47
N ARG A 136 -10.94 -6.13 -5.00
CA ARG A 136 -9.57 -5.77 -5.42
C ARG A 136 -8.75 -5.11 -4.30
N LYS A 137 -9.04 -5.46 -3.04
CA LYS A 137 -8.21 -5.10 -1.88
C LYS A 137 -7.33 -6.27 -1.45
N PRO A 138 -6.14 -6.00 -0.91
CA PRO A 138 -5.27 -7.04 -0.36
C PRO A 138 -5.93 -7.74 0.84
N VAL A 139 -5.71 -9.04 0.95
CA VAL A 139 -6.24 -9.94 1.98
C VAL A 139 -5.06 -10.66 2.61
N SER A 140 -4.89 -10.48 3.92
CA SER A 140 -3.83 -11.14 4.69
C SER A 140 -4.18 -12.61 4.95
N PRO A 141 -3.20 -13.46 5.31
CA PRO A 141 -3.48 -14.82 5.79
C PRO A 141 -4.42 -14.87 7.00
N LYS A 142 -4.43 -13.82 7.84
CA LYS A 142 -5.36 -13.71 8.98
C LYS A 142 -6.78 -13.45 8.50
N ASP A 143 -6.96 -12.56 7.53
CA ASP A 143 -8.28 -12.23 6.97
C ASP A 143 -8.93 -13.45 6.30
N LYS A 144 -8.11 -14.34 5.70
CA LYS A 144 -8.59 -15.60 5.11
C LYS A 144 -9.23 -16.56 6.12
N LYS A 145 -8.93 -16.43 7.41
CA LYS A 145 -9.53 -17.24 8.48
C LYS A 145 -10.90 -16.73 8.93
N SER A 146 -11.35 -15.58 8.44
CA SER A 146 -12.64 -15.02 8.80
C SER A 146 -13.78 -15.77 8.11
N LYS A 147 -14.94 -15.89 8.80
CA LYS A 147 -16.18 -16.40 8.21
C LYS A 147 -16.67 -15.54 7.02
N LYS A 148 -16.19 -14.29 6.93
CA LYS A 148 -16.48 -13.37 5.82
C LYS A 148 -15.59 -13.58 4.59
N TYR A 149 -14.64 -14.51 4.66
CA TYR A 149 -13.76 -14.83 3.54
C TYR A 149 -14.32 -16.01 2.74
N GLU A 150 -14.47 -15.81 1.44
CA GLU A 150 -14.81 -16.85 0.49
C GLU A 150 -13.92 -16.65 -0.74
N GLU A 151 -13.07 -17.64 -1.04
CA GLU A 151 -12.09 -17.56 -2.12
C GLU A 151 -12.75 -17.18 -3.45
N GLY A 152 -12.19 -16.19 -4.14
CA GLY A 152 -12.73 -15.72 -5.43
C GLY A 152 -13.99 -14.85 -5.33
N VAL A 153 -14.56 -14.69 -4.14
CA VAL A 153 -15.88 -14.08 -3.94
C VAL A 153 -15.79 -12.85 -3.05
N SER A 154 -15.38 -13.02 -1.79
CA SER A 154 -15.47 -11.95 -0.80
C SER A 154 -14.40 -12.05 0.29
N CYS A 155 -14.21 -10.93 0.99
CA CYS A 155 -13.35 -10.86 2.16
C CYS A 155 -13.98 -9.95 3.22
N VAL A 156 -13.31 -9.81 4.37
CA VAL A 156 -13.73 -8.94 5.48
C VAL A 156 -14.09 -7.51 5.08
N ASN A 157 -13.52 -7.00 3.98
CA ASN A 157 -13.72 -5.63 3.52
C ASN A 157 -14.96 -5.44 2.62
N CYS A 158 -15.53 -6.52 2.07
CA CYS A 158 -16.63 -6.40 1.10
C CYS A 158 -17.78 -7.39 1.31
N HIS A 159 -17.61 -8.42 2.13
CA HIS A 159 -18.63 -9.43 2.36
C HIS A 159 -20.03 -8.86 2.61
N ASP A 160 -20.12 -7.82 3.44
CA ASP A 160 -21.39 -7.23 3.85
C ASP A 160 -21.93 -6.19 2.85
N ASN A 161 -21.07 -5.71 1.95
CA ASN A 161 -21.42 -4.71 0.92
C ASN A 161 -21.75 -5.35 -0.43
N LEU A 162 -21.62 -6.68 -0.56
CA LEU A 162 -21.90 -7.41 -1.79
C LEU A 162 -23.32 -7.97 -1.76
N THR A 163 -24.06 -7.74 -2.83
CA THR A 163 -25.38 -8.33 -3.02
C THR A 163 -25.27 -9.84 -3.27
N GLN A 164 -26.37 -10.57 -3.02
CA GLN A 164 -26.41 -12.01 -3.24
C GLN A 164 -26.10 -12.36 -4.71
N THR A 165 -26.69 -11.63 -5.66
CA THR A 165 -26.42 -11.79 -7.11
C THR A 165 -24.94 -11.55 -7.46
N GLN A 166 -24.29 -10.57 -6.82
CA GLN A 166 -22.85 -10.35 -7.02
C GLN A 166 -22.02 -11.53 -6.50
N LYS A 167 -22.36 -12.05 -5.31
CA LYS A 167 -21.68 -13.22 -4.73
C LYS A 167 -21.84 -14.45 -5.62
N GLU A 168 -23.03 -14.72 -6.13
CA GLU A 168 -23.30 -15.84 -7.06
C GLU A 168 -22.50 -15.72 -8.35
N ARG A 169 -22.45 -14.53 -8.97
CA ARG A 169 -21.63 -14.29 -10.16
C ARG A 169 -20.15 -14.53 -9.89
N PHE A 170 -19.65 -14.11 -8.72
CA PHE A 170 -18.25 -14.33 -8.35
C PHE A 170 -17.94 -15.81 -8.06
N ARG A 171 -18.87 -16.55 -7.43
CA ARG A 171 -18.77 -18.01 -7.25
C ARG A 171 -18.71 -18.73 -8.58
N MET A 172 -19.57 -18.35 -9.53
CA MET A 172 -19.57 -18.88 -10.90
C MET A 172 -18.20 -18.65 -11.56
N ARG A 173 -17.67 -17.43 -11.52
CA ARG A 173 -16.32 -17.12 -12.02
C ARG A 173 -15.26 -17.98 -11.35
N GLN A 174 -15.28 -18.11 -10.02
CA GLN A 174 -14.29 -18.89 -9.29
C GLN A 174 -14.37 -20.39 -9.63
N LYS A 175 -15.59 -20.93 -9.82
CA LYS A 175 -15.81 -22.30 -10.27
C LYS A 175 -15.14 -22.56 -11.62
N GLN A 176 -15.30 -21.64 -12.58
CA GLN A 176 -14.68 -21.75 -13.90
C GLN A 176 -13.14 -21.69 -13.82
N ILE A 177 -12.59 -20.82 -12.97
CA ILE A 177 -11.14 -20.76 -12.70
C ILE A 177 -10.63 -22.09 -12.12
N ASN A 178 -11.35 -22.66 -11.15
CA ASN A 178 -10.98 -23.91 -10.50
C ASN A 178 -11.04 -25.09 -11.48
N LEU A 179 -12.05 -25.14 -12.36
CA LEU A 179 -12.17 -26.16 -13.41
C LEU A 179 -11.00 -26.09 -14.39
N ALA A 180 -10.67 -24.90 -14.89
CA ALA A 180 -9.55 -24.71 -15.82
C ALA A 180 -8.19 -25.10 -15.20
N LYS A 181 -7.97 -24.77 -13.91
CA LYS A 181 -6.79 -25.21 -13.17
C LYS A 181 -6.68 -26.73 -13.10
N LYS A 182 -7.79 -27.44 -12.90
CA LYS A 182 -7.82 -28.91 -12.85
C LYS A 182 -7.55 -29.55 -14.21
N SER A 183 -8.05 -28.96 -15.30
CA SER A 183 -7.87 -29.48 -16.66
C SER A 183 -6.59 -29.01 -17.35
N GLY A 184 -5.74 -28.20 -16.68
CA GLY A 184 -4.52 -27.63 -17.26
C GLY A 184 -4.78 -26.64 -18.40
N SER A 185 -6.03 -26.22 -18.62
CA SER A 185 -6.42 -25.32 -19.70
C SER A 185 -6.31 -23.86 -19.26
N LYS A 186 -6.00 -22.97 -20.21
CA LYS A 186 -5.97 -21.52 -19.94
C LYS A 186 -7.40 -21.02 -19.76
N HIS A 187 -7.64 -20.28 -18.69
CA HIS A 187 -8.94 -19.64 -18.44
C HIS A 187 -8.96 -18.21 -19.00
N ILE A 188 -10.08 -17.73 -19.54
CA ILE A 188 -10.22 -16.36 -20.09
C ILE A 188 -9.88 -15.28 -19.03
N PHE A 189 -10.26 -15.50 -17.77
CA PHE A 189 -9.92 -14.64 -16.61
C PHE A 189 -8.49 -14.79 -16.07
N GLN A 190 -7.61 -15.57 -16.70
CA GLN A 190 -6.22 -15.75 -16.26
C GLN A 190 -5.32 -14.56 -16.63
N LYS A 191 -5.81 -13.60 -17.44
CA LYS A 191 -5.16 -12.30 -17.65
C LYS A 191 -5.45 -11.37 -16.47
N GLU A 192 -5.04 -11.74 -15.27
CA GLU A 192 -4.88 -10.74 -14.21
C GLU A 192 -3.39 -10.50 -14.02
N PHE A 193 -2.92 -9.50 -14.79
CA PHE A 193 -1.58 -8.93 -14.84
C PHE A 193 -0.49 -9.95 -15.25
N LYS A 194 0.25 -9.66 -16.31
CA LYS A 194 1.55 -10.28 -16.59
C LYS A 194 2.60 -9.28 -16.17
#